data_AF-A0A960SP89-F1
#
_entry.id   AF-A0A960SP89-F1
#
_cell.length_a   1.000
_cell.length_b   1.000
_cell.length_c   1.000
_cell.angle_alpha   90.00
_cell.angle_beta   90.00
_cell.angle_gamma   90.00
#
_symmetry.space_group_name_H-M   'P 1'
#
loop_
_entity.id
_entity.type
_entity.pdbx_description
1 polymer ?
#
loop_
_entity_poly.entity_id
_entity_poly.type
_entity_poly.pdbx_seq_one_letter_code
_entity_poly.pdbx_strand_id
1 'polypeptide(L)'
;MKSRQILARWARTGARLRAQLKALSEACLQEGNAPEIHRLRVCLRRFRFWARTGQPLLPSRDLARLQAWGRNVATLTGPIRDLDVSIEWFRSHRVGEEIMTSLAERRQTEWTRRRKRLKPLPATVLERLGGVEVTRENGRRLRRRVRRLEQRFEDRLVNRLDGFFKRDASARHEVRRIVRRWRYLRESVQTAPEQKRDRLLTALLAFQEAVGDAQNLELGIELIEHHVPEGKRRRQLERQGRVARKGLIKQTRRAIRRLQRELD
;
A
#
# COMPACT_ATOMS: atom_id res chain seq x y z
N MET A 1 -24.54 10.73 -3.04
CA MET A 1 -24.68 9.78 -1.91
C MET A 1 -25.18 10.49 -0.65
N LYS A 2 -26.19 9.93 0.05
CA LYS A 2 -26.75 10.51 1.29
C LYS A 2 -25.72 10.43 2.43
N SER A 3 -25.67 11.44 3.30
CA SER A 3 -24.67 11.55 4.38
C SER A 3 -24.66 10.34 5.33
N ARG A 4 -25.83 9.79 5.69
CA ARG A 4 -25.93 8.57 6.52
C ARG A 4 -25.35 7.33 5.82
N GLN A 5 -25.53 7.21 4.50
CA GLN A 5 -25.00 6.07 3.73
C GLN A 5 -23.47 6.07 3.69
N ILE A 6 -22.83 7.25 3.51
CA ILE A 6 -21.36 7.40 3.58
C ILE A 6 -20.84 6.89 4.93
N LEU A 7 -21.47 7.33 6.02
CA LEU A 7 -21.05 6.96 7.37
C LEU A 7 -21.23 5.46 7.64
N ALA A 8 -22.37 4.89 7.29
CA ALA A 8 -22.62 3.46 7.45
C ALA A 8 -21.59 2.62 6.66
N ARG A 9 -21.28 3.00 5.42
CA ARG A 9 -20.29 2.29 4.59
C ARG A 9 -18.87 2.41 5.13
N TRP A 10 -18.50 3.62 5.57
CA TRP A 10 -17.22 3.86 6.22
C TRP A 10 -17.09 3.05 7.52
N ALA A 11 -18.14 3.03 8.36
CA ALA A 11 -18.16 2.26 9.60
C ALA A 11 -18.02 0.75 9.36
N ARG A 12 -18.78 0.20 8.40
CA ARG A 12 -18.65 -1.22 7.97
C ARG A 12 -17.25 -1.56 7.47
N THR A 13 -16.66 -0.67 6.65
CA THR A 13 -15.27 -0.85 6.19
C THR A 13 -14.31 -0.85 7.36
N GLY A 14 -14.50 0.02 8.35
CA GLY A 14 -13.73 0.06 9.59
C GLY A 14 -13.81 -1.24 10.37
N ALA A 15 -15.02 -1.75 10.60
CA ALA A 15 -15.25 -3.02 11.30
C ALA A 15 -14.52 -4.19 10.60
N ARG A 16 -14.66 -4.29 9.28
CA ARG A 16 -13.96 -5.32 8.48
C ARG A 16 -12.44 -5.19 8.60
N LEU A 17 -11.91 -3.98 8.47
CA LEU A 17 -10.46 -3.75 8.57
C LEU A 17 -9.92 -4.06 9.98
N ARG A 18 -10.67 -3.76 11.04
CA ARG A 18 -10.29 -4.12 12.42
C ARG A 18 -10.21 -5.64 12.61
N ALA A 19 -11.25 -6.36 12.18
CA ALA A 19 -11.26 -7.82 12.25
C ALA A 19 -10.09 -8.44 11.47
N GLN A 20 -9.87 -7.98 10.24
CA GLN A 20 -8.74 -8.42 9.42
C GLN A 20 -7.39 -8.08 10.06
N LEU A 21 -7.25 -6.89 10.66
CA LEU A 21 -6.01 -6.47 11.28
C LEU A 21 -5.65 -7.31 12.50
N LYS A 22 -6.65 -7.69 13.31
CA LYS A 22 -6.46 -8.61 14.44
C LYS A 22 -5.96 -9.97 13.95
N ALA A 23 -6.73 -10.62 13.06
CA ALA A 23 -6.38 -11.94 12.54
C ALA A 23 -5.02 -11.96 11.81
N LEU A 24 -4.74 -10.95 10.98
CA LEU A 24 -3.45 -10.87 10.27
C LEU A 24 -2.28 -10.56 11.20
N SER A 25 -2.51 -9.85 12.32
CA SER A 25 -1.45 -9.62 13.30
C SER A 25 -1.10 -10.91 14.04
N GLU A 26 -2.10 -11.73 14.36
CA GLU A 26 -1.92 -13.04 15.01
C GLU A 26 -1.21 -14.02 14.07
N ALA A 27 -1.73 -14.20 12.84
CA ALA A 27 -1.10 -15.06 11.84
C ALA A 27 0.34 -14.64 11.52
N CYS A 28 0.59 -13.34 11.35
CA CYS A 28 1.94 -12.84 11.09
C CYS A 28 2.89 -13.09 12.28
N LEU A 29 2.41 -13.12 13.53
CA LEU A 29 3.25 -13.44 14.69
C LEU A 29 3.57 -14.94 14.77
N GLN A 30 2.67 -15.80 14.30
CA GLN A 30 2.82 -17.25 14.30
C GLN A 30 3.74 -17.74 13.18
N GLU A 31 3.35 -17.45 11.93
CA GLU A 31 4.02 -17.98 10.73
C GLU A 31 5.05 -16.97 10.20
N GLY A 32 4.62 -15.73 10.02
CA GLY A 32 5.46 -14.66 9.52
C GLY A 32 5.97 -14.93 8.12
N ASN A 33 5.18 -15.59 7.27
CA ASN A 33 5.49 -15.86 5.88
C ASN A 33 5.26 -14.60 5.00
N ALA A 34 5.74 -14.64 3.75
CA ALA A 34 5.67 -13.49 2.84
C ALA A 34 4.23 -13.01 2.56
N PRO A 35 3.26 -13.90 2.27
CA PRO A 35 1.85 -13.52 2.12
C PRO A 35 1.25 -12.79 3.33
N GLU A 36 1.49 -13.25 4.56
CA GLU A 36 0.96 -12.64 5.77
C GLU A 36 1.53 -11.26 6.02
N ILE A 37 2.86 -11.12 5.93
CA ILE A 37 3.54 -9.84 6.10
C ILE A 37 2.99 -8.84 5.07
N HIS A 38 2.81 -9.27 3.82
CA HIS A 38 2.20 -8.44 2.79
C HIS A 38 0.76 -8.05 3.15
N ARG A 39 -0.10 -9.02 3.48
CA ARG A 39 -1.51 -8.79 3.82
C ARG A 39 -1.66 -7.88 5.04
N LEU A 40 -0.88 -8.11 6.10
CA LEU A 40 -0.84 -7.27 7.30
C LEU A 40 -0.48 -5.82 6.94
N ARG A 41 0.59 -5.61 6.17
CA ARG A 41 1.03 -4.27 5.74
C ARG A 41 -0.03 -3.57 4.89
N VAL A 42 -0.68 -4.29 3.97
CA VAL A 42 -1.77 -3.73 3.14
C VAL A 42 -2.97 -3.35 4.01
N CYS A 43 -3.41 -4.25 4.90
CA CYS A 43 -4.52 -4.04 5.82
C CYS A 43 -4.25 -2.84 6.73
N LEU A 44 -3.08 -2.80 7.38
CA LEU A 44 -2.63 -1.71 8.23
C LEU A 44 -2.65 -0.36 7.50
N ARG A 45 -2.14 -0.32 6.27
CA ARG A 45 -2.11 0.91 5.49
C ARG A 45 -3.51 1.41 5.13
N ARG A 46 -4.43 0.49 4.80
CA ARG A 46 -5.86 0.80 4.58
C ARG A 46 -6.51 1.29 5.87
N PHE A 47 -6.28 0.62 6.99
CA PHE A 47 -6.86 0.98 8.29
C PHE A 47 -6.36 2.34 8.80
N ARG A 48 -5.06 2.62 8.69
CA ARG A 48 -4.51 3.95 9.01
C ARG A 48 -5.12 5.06 8.14
N PHE A 49 -5.37 4.76 6.87
CA PHE A 49 -6.00 5.72 5.98
C PHE A 49 -7.49 5.92 6.31
N TRP A 50 -8.22 4.83 6.56
CA TRP A 50 -9.60 4.85 7.04
C TRP A 50 -9.76 5.73 8.29
N ALA A 51 -8.87 5.54 9.28
CA ALA A 51 -8.84 6.31 10.51
C ALA A 51 -8.53 7.80 10.27
N ARG A 52 -7.64 8.11 9.31
CA ARG A 52 -7.35 9.50 8.90
C ARG A 52 -8.56 10.17 8.23
N THR A 53 -9.35 9.42 7.46
CA THR A 53 -10.58 9.93 6.84
C THR A 53 -11.63 10.25 7.90
N GLY A 54 -11.79 9.39 8.90
CA GLY A 54 -12.73 9.59 10.02
C GLY A 54 -12.16 10.36 11.21
N GLN A 55 -10.99 10.98 11.10
CA GLN A 55 -10.33 11.67 12.22
C GLN A 55 -11.26 12.59 13.04
N PRO A 56 -12.18 13.39 12.43
CA PRO A 56 -13.10 14.24 13.20
C PRO A 56 -14.12 13.49 14.07
N LEU A 57 -14.23 12.17 13.91
CA LEU A 57 -15.19 11.29 14.59
C LEU A 57 -14.53 10.29 15.54
N LEU A 58 -13.19 10.28 15.61
CA LEU A 58 -12.42 9.25 16.30
C LEU A 58 -11.64 9.87 17.46
N PRO A 59 -11.46 9.15 18.59
CA PRO A 59 -10.69 9.65 19.72
C PRO A 59 -9.23 9.93 19.33
N SER A 60 -8.76 11.17 19.56
CA SER A 60 -7.41 11.61 19.17
C SER A 60 -6.29 10.76 19.78
N ARG A 61 -6.45 10.36 21.05
CA ARG A 61 -5.51 9.49 21.77
C ARG A 61 -5.36 8.13 21.10
N ASP A 62 -6.47 7.49 20.73
CA ASP A 62 -6.44 6.17 20.09
C ASP A 62 -5.93 6.25 18.64
N LEU A 63 -6.21 7.35 17.93
CA LEU A 63 -5.60 7.63 16.62
C LEU A 63 -4.07 7.75 16.73
N ALA A 64 -3.55 8.47 17.72
CA ALA A 64 -2.11 8.60 17.94
C ALA A 64 -1.46 7.24 18.24
N ARG A 65 -2.10 6.42 19.08
CA ARG A 65 -1.67 5.04 19.38
C ARG A 65 -1.64 4.17 18.12
N LEU A 66 -2.69 4.18 17.30
CA LEU A 66 -2.72 3.47 16.02
C LEU A 66 -1.59 3.93 15.08
N GLN A 67 -1.31 5.23 15.02
CA GLN A 67 -0.25 5.77 14.18
C GLN A 67 1.15 5.37 14.66
N ALA A 68 1.40 5.39 15.97
CA ALA A 68 2.67 4.95 16.55
C ALA A 68 2.89 3.44 16.32
N TRP A 69 1.89 2.63 16.67
CA TRP A 69 1.94 1.19 16.43
C TRP A 69 2.12 0.86 14.95
N GLY A 70 1.34 1.48 14.07
CA GLY A 70 1.43 1.25 12.64
C GLY A 70 2.73 1.74 11.99
N ARG A 71 3.46 2.67 12.62
CA ARG A 71 4.84 3.01 12.23
C ARG A 71 5.80 1.91 12.65
N ASN A 72 5.71 1.45 13.90
CA ASN A 72 6.55 0.36 14.39
C ASN A 72 6.42 -0.92 13.54
N VAL A 73 5.19 -1.35 13.24
CA VAL A 73 4.95 -2.49 12.34
C VAL A 73 5.60 -2.28 10.97
N ALA A 74 5.44 -1.09 10.38
CA ALA A 74 6.02 -0.78 9.07
C ALA A 74 7.55 -0.81 9.07
N THR A 75 8.19 -0.32 10.12
CA THR A 75 9.64 -0.33 10.32
C THR A 75 10.18 -1.74 10.53
N LEU A 76 9.50 -2.57 11.34
CA LEU A 76 9.91 -3.94 11.60
C LEU A 76 9.72 -4.83 10.37
N THR A 77 8.63 -4.68 9.64
CA THR A 77 8.30 -5.54 8.49
C THR A 77 8.83 -5.03 7.14
N GLY A 78 9.39 -3.81 7.09
CA GLY A 78 9.89 -3.20 5.86
C GLY A 78 10.98 -4.03 5.20
N PRO A 79 12.14 -4.22 5.84
CA PRO A 79 13.26 -4.97 5.27
C PRO A 79 12.91 -6.42 4.90
N ILE A 80 12.02 -7.05 5.68
CA ILE A 80 11.55 -8.41 5.38
C ILE A 80 10.71 -8.41 4.11
N ARG A 81 9.79 -7.44 3.96
CA ARG A 81 9.00 -7.31 2.73
C ARG A 81 9.86 -6.99 1.52
N ASP A 82 10.93 -6.23 1.70
CA ASP A 82 11.87 -5.93 0.61
C ASP A 82 12.57 -7.22 0.16
N LEU A 83 13.03 -8.07 1.09
CA LEU A 83 13.55 -9.40 0.77
C LEU A 83 12.48 -10.31 0.12
N ASP A 84 11.25 -10.33 0.63
CA ASP A 84 10.17 -11.14 0.05
C ASP A 84 9.89 -10.75 -1.41
N VAL A 85 9.83 -9.45 -1.74
CA VAL A 85 9.64 -8.94 -3.13
C VAL A 85 10.81 -9.37 -4.01
N SER A 86 12.01 -9.38 -3.45
CA SER A 86 13.23 -9.67 -4.20
C SER A 86 13.33 -11.15 -4.52
N ILE A 87 13.07 -12.02 -3.54
CA ILE A 87 12.94 -13.46 -3.72
C ILE A 87 11.87 -13.76 -4.79
N GLU A 88 10.71 -13.11 -4.73
CA GLU A 88 9.65 -13.26 -5.74
C GLU A 88 10.15 -12.86 -7.15
N TRP A 89 10.84 -11.73 -7.26
CA TRP A 89 11.40 -11.25 -8.51
C TRP A 89 12.47 -12.21 -9.06
N PHE A 90 13.44 -12.62 -8.25
CA PHE A 90 14.51 -13.54 -8.64
C PHE A 90 13.97 -14.90 -9.07
N ARG A 91 12.95 -15.42 -8.39
CA ARG A 91 12.25 -16.65 -8.77
C ARG A 91 11.60 -16.53 -10.15
N SER A 92 10.91 -15.42 -10.43
CA SER A 92 10.26 -15.20 -11.74
C SER A 92 11.27 -15.08 -12.90
N HIS A 93 12.53 -14.75 -12.62
CA HIS A 93 13.61 -14.63 -13.60
C HIS A 93 14.59 -15.81 -13.57
N ARG A 94 14.26 -16.91 -12.87
CA ARG A 94 15.07 -18.14 -12.80
C ARG A 94 16.52 -17.88 -12.39
N VAL A 95 16.71 -16.99 -11.43
CA VAL A 95 18.04 -16.74 -10.88
C VAL A 95 18.43 -17.95 -10.01
N GLY A 96 19.56 -18.56 -10.34
CA GLY A 96 20.05 -19.81 -9.74
C GLY A 96 20.05 -19.87 -8.21
N GLU A 97 19.84 -21.09 -7.72
CA GLU A 97 19.43 -21.47 -6.37
C GLU A 97 20.30 -20.91 -5.24
N GLU A 98 21.62 -20.82 -5.41
CA GLU A 98 22.53 -20.31 -4.37
C GLU A 98 22.13 -18.91 -3.84
N ILE A 99 21.76 -18.01 -4.75
CA ILE A 99 21.34 -16.65 -4.41
C ILE A 99 19.98 -16.68 -3.70
N MET A 100 19.09 -17.57 -4.15
CA MET A 100 17.77 -17.74 -3.55
C MET A 100 17.88 -18.25 -2.11
N THR A 101 18.77 -19.23 -1.86
CA THR A 101 19.08 -19.75 -0.53
C THR A 101 19.63 -18.65 0.38
N SER A 102 20.64 -17.90 -0.08
CA SER A 102 21.23 -16.80 0.70
C SER A 102 20.19 -15.71 1.09
N LEU A 103 19.32 -15.32 0.15
CA LEU A 103 18.25 -14.36 0.42
C LEU A 103 17.20 -14.92 1.40
N ALA A 104 16.86 -16.21 1.30
CA ALA A 104 15.93 -16.86 2.21
C ALA A 104 16.48 -16.95 3.65
N GLU A 105 17.76 -17.30 3.81
CA GLU A 105 18.45 -17.31 5.09
C GLU A 105 18.51 -15.92 5.74
N ARG A 106 18.88 -14.91 4.95
CA ARG A 106 18.89 -13.50 5.41
C ARG A 106 17.49 -13.06 5.84
N ARG A 107 16.46 -13.40 5.05
CA ARG A 107 15.06 -13.10 5.35
C ARG A 107 14.63 -13.75 6.66
N GLN A 108 14.98 -15.00 6.88
CA GLN A 108 14.63 -15.72 8.11
C GLN A 108 15.35 -15.16 9.34
N THR A 109 16.61 -14.76 9.19
CA THR A 109 17.40 -14.10 10.23
C THR A 109 16.77 -12.76 10.62
N GLU A 110 16.43 -11.93 9.63
CA GLU A 110 15.75 -10.64 9.86
C GLU A 110 14.40 -10.82 10.55
N TRP A 111 13.61 -11.82 10.13
CA TRP A 111 12.34 -12.13 10.77
C TRP A 111 12.52 -12.53 12.24
N THR A 112 13.40 -13.49 12.53
CA THR A 112 13.65 -13.97 13.90
C THR A 112 14.09 -12.84 14.83
N ARG A 113 14.96 -11.94 14.34
CA ARG A 113 15.42 -10.77 15.09
C ARG A 113 14.29 -9.78 15.38
N ARG A 114 13.43 -9.51 14.39
CA ARG A 114 12.44 -8.43 14.47
C ARG A 114 11.11 -8.87 15.07
N ARG A 115 10.70 -10.15 14.93
CA ARG A 115 9.40 -10.65 15.40
C ARG A 115 9.21 -10.43 16.91
N LYS A 116 10.27 -10.55 17.71
CA LYS A 116 10.22 -10.35 19.17
C LYS A 116 9.76 -8.94 19.57
N ARG A 117 9.97 -7.96 18.69
CA ARG A 117 9.60 -6.54 18.88
C ARG A 117 8.22 -6.22 18.31
N LEU A 118 7.61 -7.13 17.56
CA LEU A 118 6.26 -6.98 17.03
C LEU A 118 5.27 -7.27 18.17
N LYS A 119 4.45 -6.27 18.51
CA LYS A 119 3.42 -6.40 19.53
C LYS A 119 2.06 -6.13 18.89
N PRO A 120 0.99 -6.85 19.29
CA PRO A 120 -0.35 -6.56 18.80
C PRO A 120 -0.80 -5.17 19.25
N LEU A 121 -1.71 -4.55 18.50
CA LEU A 121 -2.38 -3.34 18.96
C LEU A 121 -3.36 -3.71 20.09
N PRO A 122 -3.41 -2.98 21.21
CA PRO A 122 -4.34 -3.30 22.30
C PRO A 122 -5.80 -3.36 21.81
N ALA A 123 -6.55 -4.40 22.21
CA ALA A 123 -7.94 -4.61 21.80
C ALA A 123 -8.83 -3.39 22.12
N THR A 124 -8.63 -2.78 23.31
CA THR A 124 -9.36 -1.58 23.73
C THR A 124 -9.16 -0.38 22.78
N VAL A 125 -8.00 -0.27 22.13
CA VAL A 125 -7.76 0.77 21.10
C VAL A 125 -8.57 0.47 19.84
N LEU A 126 -8.62 -0.80 19.42
CA LEU A 126 -9.41 -1.21 18.26
C LEU A 126 -10.92 -1.00 18.49
N GLU A 127 -11.42 -1.38 19.66
CA GLU A 127 -12.82 -1.21 20.07
C GLU A 127 -13.24 0.25 20.09
N ARG A 128 -12.46 1.13 20.76
CA ARG A 128 -12.76 2.57 20.80
C ARG A 128 -12.71 3.23 19.43
N LEU A 129 -11.80 2.79 18.55
CA LEU A 129 -11.80 3.23 17.15
C LEU A 129 -13.05 2.76 16.39
N GLY A 130 -13.86 1.86 16.94
CA GLY A 130 -15.08 1.35 16.33
C GLY A 130 -16.40 1.90 16.82
N GLY A 131 -16.43 2.54 17.99
CA GLY A 131 -17.64 3.07 18.63
C GLY A 131 -18.18 4.34 18.00
N VAL A 132 -18.16 4.48 16.66
CA VAL A 132 -18.69 5.68 15.99
C VAL A 132 -20.19 5.50 15.73
N GLU A 133 -21.02 6.31 16.39
CA GLU A 133 -22.46 6.31 16.17
C GLU A 133 -22.85 6.81 14.77
N VAL A 134 -23.81 6.12 14.15
CA VAL A 134 -24.31 6.42 12.81
C VAL A 134 -25.41 7.49 12.87
N THR A 135 -25.02 8.73 13.16
CA THR A 135 -25.95 9.87 13.22
C THR A 135 -25.94 10.68 11.91
N ARG A 136 -26.99 11.50 11.69
CA ARG A 136 -27.06 12.40 10.52
C ARG A 136 -25.95 13.45 10.55
N GLU A 137 -25.60 13.94 11.74
CA GLU A 137 -24.54 14.93 11.93
C GLU A 137 -23.15 14.36 11.61
N ASN A 138 -22.81 13.20 12.20
CA ASN A 138 -21.55 12.52 11.92
C ASN A 138 -21.43 12.22 10.41
N GLY A 139 -22.53 11.84 9.76
CA GLY A 139 -22.55 11.63 8.32
C GLY A 139 -22.25 12.90 7.52
N ARG A 140 -22.77 14.07 7.96
CA ARG A 140 -22.46 15.36 7.32
C ARG A 140 -20.99 15.72 7.51
N ARG A 141 -20.43 15.56 8.72
CA ARG A 141 -19.01 15.81 9.03
C ARG A 141 -18.10 14.94 8.16
N LEU A 142 -18.37 13.64 8.09
CA LEU A 142 -17.61 12.70 7.27
C LEU A 142 -17.72 13.00 5.77
N ARG A 143 -18.93 13.26 5.25
CA ARG A 143 -19.12 13.63 3.83
C ARG A 143 -18.31 14.87 3.44
N ARG A 144 -18.33 15.92 4.28
CA ARG A 144 -17.52 17.13 4.07
C ARG A 144 -16.02 16.80 4.06
N ARG A 145 -15.58 15.87 4.91
CA ARG A 145 -14.18 15.44 4.97
C ARG A 145 -13.77 14.62 3.75
N VAL A 146 -14.61 13.68 3.31
CA VAL A 146 -14.36 12.86 2.11
C VAL A 146 -14.21 13.76 0.89
N ARG A 147 -15.17 14.67 0.64
CA ARG A 147 -15.11 15.63 -0.48
C ARG A 147 -13.83 16.46 -0.48
N ARG A 148 -13.47 17.02 0.69
CA ARG A 148 -12.23 17.80 0.84
C ARG A 148 -10.97 16.97 0.56
N LEU A 149 -10.97 15.67 0.89
CA LEU A 149 -9.84 14.79 0.58
C LEU A 149 -9.80 14.41 -0.90
N GLU A 150 -10.95 14.17 -1.53
CA GLU A 150 -11.05 13.91 -2.98
C GLU A 150 -10.48 15.09 -3.77
N GLN A 151 -11.00 16.30 -3.55
CA GLN A 151 -10.51 17.52 -4.20
C GLN A 151 -9.00 17.70 -4.00
N ARG A 152 -8.52 17.56 -2.76
CA ARG A 152 -7.08 17.69 -2.47
C ARG A 152 -6.22 16.65 -3.19
N PHE A 153 -6.72 15.44 -3.43
CA PHE A 153 -5.97 14.42 -4.17
C PHE A 153 -5.97 14.69 -5.66
N GLU A 154 -7.10 15.13 -6.19
CA GLU A 154 -7.27 15.59 -7.56
C GLU A 154 -6.32 16.75 -7.88
N ASP A 155 -6.41 17.86 -7.14
CA ASP A 155 -5.56 19.05 -7.32
C ASP A 155 -4.07 18.69 -7.29
N ARG A 156 -3.69 17.78 -6.40
CA ARG A 156 -2.30 17.34 -6.25
C ARG A 156 -1.85 16.40 -7.37
N LEU A 157 -2.75 15.65 -7.99
CA LEU A 157 -2.41 14.71 -9.05
C LEU A 157 -2.36 15.38 -10.41
N VAL A 158 -3.34 16.23 -10.74
CA VAL A 158 -3.36 16.98 -12.02
C VAL A 158 -2.02 17.67 -12.25
N ASN A 159 -1.54 18.42 -11.24
CA ASN A 159 -0.27 19.15 -11.30
C ASN A 159 1.00 18.26 -11.32
N ARG A 160 0.89 16.95 -11.07
CA ARG A 160 2.05 16.06 -10.86
C ARG A 160 2.14 14.90 -11.84
N LEU A 161 1.07 14.59 -12.55
CA LEU A 161 1.09 13.58 -13.61
C LEU A 161 1.87 14.08 -14.83
N ASP A 162 1.81 15.38 -15.11
CA ASP A 162 2.62 16.00 -16.13
C ASP A 162 4.11 15.96 -15.76
N GLY A 163 4.90 15.51 -16.72
CA GLY A 163 6.33 15.29 -16.52
C GLY A 163 6.65 14.18 -15.52
N PHE A 164 5.74 13.25 -15.19
CA PHE A 164 5.97 12.20 -14.20
C PHE A 164 7.33 11.50 -14.33
N PHE A 165 7.78 11.20 -15.56
CA PHE A 165 9.07 10.53 -15.81
C PHE A 165 10.29 11.45 -15.69
N LYS A 166 10.12 12.78 -15.74
CA LYS A 166 11.17 13.77 -15.54
C LYS A 166 11.42 14.05 -14.06
N ARG A 167 10.53 13.58 -13.17
CA ARG A 167 10.63 13.78 -11.73
C ARG A 167 11.58 12.75 -11.09
N ASP A 168 12.21 13.16 -9.99
CA ASP A 168 13.03 12.26 -9.19
C ASP A 168 12.22 11.11 -8.54
N ALA A 169 12.93 10.16 -7.92
CA ALA A 169 12.31 9.00 -7.28
C ALA A 169 11.36 9.38 -6.11
N SER A 170 11.69 10.44 -5.35
CA SER A 170 10.90 10.89 -4.20
C SER A 170 9.56 11.47 -4.63
N ALA A 171 9.58 12.35 -5.65
CA ALA A 171 8.39 12.95 -6.23
C ALA A 171 7.48 11.90 -6.90
N ARG A 172 8.05 10.94 -7.66
CA ARG A 172 7.29 9.81 -8.21
C ARG A 172 6.67 8.95 -7.10
N HIS A 173 7.40 8.71 -6.02
CA HIS A 173 6.89 8.01 -4.85
C HIS A 173 5.74 8.78 -4.19
N GLU A 174 5.80 10.10 -4.12
CA GLU A 174 4.71 10.93 -3.59
C GLU A 174 3.43 10.79 -4.42
N VAL A 175 3.53 10.84 -5.76
CA VAL A 175 2.40 10.60 -6.67
C VAL A 175 1.78 9.22 -6.42
N ARG A 176 2.59 8.17 -6.33
CA ARG A 176 2.13 6.81 -5.98
C ARG A 176 1.39 6.78 -4.65
N ARG A 177 1.88 7.51 -3.63
CA ARG A 177 1.22 7.61 -2.32
C ARG A 177 -0.14 8.30 -2.42
N ILE A 178 -0.28 9.33 -3.25
CA ILE A 178 -1.54 10.05 -3.45
C ILE A 178 -2.56 9.15 -4.16
N VAL A 179 -2.21 8.55 -5.29
CA VAL A 179 -3.08 7.61 -6.03
C VAL A 179 -3.61 6.51 -5.11
N ARG A 180 -2.72 5.88 -4.34
CA ARG A 180 -3.09 4.83 -3.40
C ARG A 180 -4.06 5.31 -2.32
N ARG A 181 -3.87 6.52 -1.79
CA ARG A 181 -4.76 7.11 -0.77
C ARG A 181 -6.13 7.44 -1.36
N TRP A 182 -6.16 7.97 -2.58
CA TRP A 182 -7.42 8.26 -3.26
C TRP A 182 -8.20 6.98 -3.54
N ARG A 183 -7.53 5.93 -4.03
CA ARG A 183 -8.10 4.59 -4.17
C ARG A 183 -8.75 4.12 -2.87
N TYR A 184 -8.03 4.17 -1.75
CA TYR A 184 -8.56 3.75 -0.45
C TYR A 184 -9.74 4.60 0.04
N LEU A 185 -9.77 5.89 -0.30
CA LEU A 185 -10.89 6.76 0.04
C LEU A 185 -12.16 6.28 -0.65
N ARG A 186 -12.09 6.05 -1.96
CA ARG A 186 -13.22 5.60 -2.78
C ARG A 186 -13.72 4.22 -2.35
N GLU A 187 -12.81 3.26 -2.19
CA GLU A 187 -13.12 1.92 -1.67
C GLU A 187 -13.80 1.96 -0.29
N SER A 188 -13.51 2.94 0.56
CA SER A 188 -14.06 3.02 1.91
C SER A 188 -15.50 3.54 1.99
N VAL A 189 -15.98 4.20 0.94
CA VAL A 189 -17.31 4.84 0.91
C VAL A 189 -18.23 4.27 -0.18
N GLN A 190 -17.73 3.35 -0.99
CA GLN A 190 -18.48 2.69 -2.08
C GLN A 190 -18.78 1.22 -1.77
N THR A 191 -19.86 0.72 -2.35
CA THR A 191 -20.19 -0.72 -2.38
C THR A 191 -19.38 -1.43 -3.45
N ALA A 192 -19.30 -2.77 -3.40
CA ALA A 192 -18.60 -3.53 -4.43
C ALA A 192 -19.16 -3.30 -5.86
N PRO A 193 -20.49 -3.25 -6.08
CA PRO A 193 -21.02 -2.90 -7.41
C PRO A 193 -20.64 -1.49 -7.88
N GLU A 194 -20.63 -0.50 -6.98
CA GLU A 194 -20.21 0.87 -7.32
C GLU A 194 -18.73 0.91 -7.69
N GLN A 195 -17.87 0.22 -6.93
CA GLN A 195 -16.43 0.13 -7.21
C GLN A 195 -16.16 -0.47 -8.60
N LYS A 196 -16.93 -1.47 -9.02
CA LYS A 196 -16.80 -2.08 -10.37
C LYS A 196 -17.16 -1.11 -11.51
N ARG A 197 -18.07 -0.17 -11.26
CA ARG A 197 -18.52 0.84 -12.25
C ARG A 197 -17.69 2.12 -12.21
N ASP A 198 -16.82 2.25 -11.21
CA ASP A 198 -16.01 3.43 -10.98
C ASP A 198 -14.77 3.44 -11.87
N ARG A 199 -14.87 4.16 -12.98
CA ARG A 199 -13.82 4.28 -13.99
C ARG A 199 -12.54 4.92 -13.43
N LEU A 200 -12.68 5.97 -12.61
CA LEU A 200 -11.57 6.60 -11.91
C LEU A 200 -10.89 5.61 -10.95
N LEU A 201 -11.64 4.84 -10.16
CA LEU A 201 -11.05 3.81 -9.29
C LEU A 201 -10.25 2.78 -10.09
N THR A 202 -10.78 2.38 -11.24
CA THR A 202 -10.09 1.45 -12.16
C THR A 202 -8.81 2.06 -12.73
N ALA A 203 -8.81 3.35 -13.08
CA ALA A 203 -7.62 4.06 -13.53
C ALA A 203 -6.56 4.21 -12.43
N LEU A 204 -6.98 4.54 -11.20
CA LEU A 204 -6.11 4.61 -10.02
C LEU A 204 -5.45 3.24 -9.73
N LEU A 205 -6.19 2.14 -9.87
CA LEU A 205 -5.68 0.78 -9.74
C LEU A 205 -4.59 0.48 -10.78
N ALA A 206 -4.91 0.69 -12.06
CA ALA A 206 -3.98 0.44 -13.16
C ALA A 206 -2.69 1.26 -13.04
N PHE A 207 -2.79 2.53 -12.63
CA PHE A 207 -1.61 3.35 -12.35
C PHE A 207 -0.78 2.80 -11.19
N GLN A 208 -1.42 2.42 -10.09
CA GLN A 208 -0.72 1.95 -8.91
C GLN A 208 0.03 0.64 -9.14
N GLU A 209 -0.54 -0.27 -9.94
CA GLU A 209 0.08 -1.53 -10.39
C GLU A 209 1.29 -1.23 -11.27
N ALA A 210 1.11 -0.47 -12.36
CA ALA A 210 2.19 -0.16 -13.30
C ALA A 210 3.41 0.50 -12.64
N VAL A 211 3.17 1.50 -11.76
CA VAL A 211 4.26 2.16 -11.02
C VAL A 211 4.82 1.26 -9.92
N GLY A 212 3.99 0.39 -9.34
CA GLY A 212 4.43 -0.58 -8.34
C GLY A 212 5.41 -1.59 -8.91
N ASP A 213 5.10 -2.14 -10.07
CA ASP A 213 5.93 -3.11 -10.77
C ASP A 213 7.26 -2.48 -11.20
N ALA A 214 7.22 -1.25 -11.72
CA ALA A 214 8.43 -0.49 -12.04
C ALA A 214 9.34 -0.30 -10.82
N GLN A 215 8.77 0.02 -9.66
CA GLN A 215 9.56 0.17 -8.43
C GLN A 215 10.13 -1.17 -7.93
N ASN A 216 9.36 -2.25 -8.02
CA ASN A 216 9.83 -3.59 -7.63
C ASN A 216 11.00 -4.03 -8.52
N LEU A 217 10.96 -3.70 -9.81
CA LEU A 217 12.07 -3.99 -10.73
C LEU A 217 13.34 -3.22 -10.36
N GLU A 218 13.25 -1.93 -10.03
CA GLU A 218 14.42 -1.14 -9.62
C GLU A 218 15.06 -1.73 -8.34
N LEU A 219 14.25 -2.16 -7.37
CA LEU A 219 14.75 -2.86 -6.18
C LEU A 219 15.44 -4.18 -6.55
N GLY A 220 14.89 -4.94 -7.49
CA GLY A 220 15.52 -6.16 -7.99
C GLY A 220 16.88 -5.91 -8.65
N ILE A 221 17.00 -4.82 -9.43
CA ILE A 221 18.27 -4.40 -10.05
C ILE A 221 19.28 -4.00 -8.98
N GLU A 222 18.89 -3.18 -8.01
CA GLU A 222 19.77 -2.77 -6.90
C GLU A 222 20.31 -4.00 -6.15
N LEU A 223 19.46 -5.01 -5.91
CA LEU A 223 19.89 -6.23 -5.23
C LEU A 223 20.75 -7.15 -6.09
N ILE A 224 20.56 -7.16 -7.41
CA ILE A 224 21.51 -7.82 -8.32
C ILE A 224 22.91 -7.23 -8.13
N GLU A 225 23.02 -5.91 -8.05
CA GLU A 225 24.29 -5.22 -7.90
C GLU A 225 25.00 -5.57 -6.58
N HIS A 226 24.22 -5.79 -5.51
CA HIS A 226 24.76 -6.10 -4.17
C HIS A 226 25.00 -7.59 -3.92
N HIS A 227 24.25 -8.48 -4.57
CA HIS A 227 24.25 -9.91 -4.22
C HIS A 227 24.72 -10.84 -5.34
N VAL A 228 24.82 -10.36 -6.58
CA VAL A 228 25.32 -11.17 -7.70
C VAL A 228 26.76 -10.72 -7.99
N PRO A 229 27.76 -11.60 -7.84
CA PRO A 229 29.14 -11.28 -8.23
C PRO A 229 29.22 -10.82 -9.68
N GLU A 230 30.19 -9.95 -9.98
CA GLU A 230 30.43 -9.52 -11.35
C GLU A 230 30.76 -10.70 -12.26
N GLY A 231 30.16 -10.71 -13.46
CA GLY A 231 30.36 -11.79 -14.43
C GLY A 231 29.26 -11.87 -15.48
N LYS A 232 29.32 -12.92 -16.31
CA LYS A 232 28.36 -13.16 -17.42
C LYS A 232 26.91 -13.18 -16.93
N ARG A 233 26.66 -13.82 -15.78
CA ARG A 233 25.32 -13.95 -15.18
C ARG A 233 24.76 -12.61 -14.72
N ARG A 234 25.54 -11.78 -14.01
CA ARG A 234 25.13 -10.43 -13.60
C ARG A 234 24.75 -9.58 -14.82
N ARG A 235 25.62 -9.55 -15.84
CA ARG A 235 25.36 -8.82 -17.11
C ARG A 235 24.07 -9.29 -17.79
N GLN A 236 23.78 -10.59 -17.76
CA GLN A 236 22.54 -11.15 -18.31
C GLN A 236 21.31 -10.67 -17.54
N LEU A 237 21.35 -10.69 -16.21
CA LEU A 237 20.24 -10.21 -15.36
C LEU A 237 20.02 -8.71 -15.51
N GLU A 238 21.09 -7.92 -15.56
CA GLU A 238 21.02 -6.48 -15.83
C GLU A 238 20.39 -6.21 -17.21
N ARG A 239 20.76 -6.98 -18.25
CA ARG A 239 20.15 -6.87 -19.58
C ARG A 239 18.66 -7.20 -19.54
N GLN A 240 18.26 -8.27 -18.87
CA GLN A 240 16.84 -8.62 -18.68
C GLN A 240 16.09 -7.52 -17.93
N GLY A 241 16.67 -6.97 -16.87
CA GLY A 241 16.11 -5.85 -16.12
C GLY A 241 15.90 -4.61 -17.00
N ARG A 242 16.88 -4.25 -17.85
CA ARG A 242 16.74 -3.14 -18.81
C ARG A 242 15.61 -3.36 -19.81
N VAL A 243 15.42 -4.58 -20.30
CA VAL A 243 14.31 -4.93 -21.21
C VAL A 243 12.96 -4.82 -20.50
N ALA A 244 12.82 -5.42 -19.31
CA ALA A 244 11.62 -5.34 -18.49
C ALA A 244 11.26 -3.87 -18.16
N ARG A 245 12.26 -3.05 -17.86
CA ARG A 245 12.09 -1.61 -17.57
C ARG A 245 11.42 -0.86 -18.71
N LYS A 246 11.83 -1.12 -19.97
CA LYS A 246 11.21 -0.50 -21.15
C LYS A 246 9.71 -0.85 -21.25
N GLY A 247 9.37 -2.11 -20.98
CA GLY A 247 7.97 -2.58 -20.94
C GLY A 247 7.14 -1.87 -19.87
N LEU A 248 7.66 -1.78 -18.64
CA LEU A 248 6.98 -1.14 -17.51
C LEU A 248 6.83 0.38 -17.69
N ILE A 249 7.78 1.04 -18.36
CA ILE A 249 7.64 2.46 -18.75
C ILE A 249 6.46 2.63 -19.72
N LYS A 250 6.34 1.75 -20.73
CA LYS A 250 5.22 1.78 -21.68
C LYS A 250 3.88 1.55 -20.98
N GLN A 251 3.80 0.58 -20.07
CA GLN A 251 2.61 0.32 -19.26
C GLN A 251 2.25 1.52 -18.37
N THR A 252 3.24 2.11 -17.71
CA THR A 252 3.05 3.29 -16.86
C THR A 252 2.56 4.50 -17.67
N ARG A 253 3.10 4.75 -18.87
CA ARG A 253 2.60 5.80 -19.79
C ARG A 253 1.13 5.59 -20.16
N ARG A 254 0.73 4.35 -20.45
CA ARG A 254 -0.67 4.00 -20.74
C ARG A 254 -1.56 4.26 -19.52
N ALA A 255 -1.12 3.88 -18.33
CA ALA A 255 -1.86 4.10 -17.10
C ALA A 255 -1.98 5.59 -16.72
N ILE A 256 -0.93 6.39 -16.94
CA ILE A 256 -0.97 7.86 -16.79
C ILE A 256 -2.01 8.47 -17.70
N ARG A 257 -1.97 8.17 -19.02
CA ARG A 257 -2.96 8.70 -19.97
C ARG A 257 -4.38 8.30 -19.63
N ARG A 258 -4.57 7.05 -19.17
CA ARG A 258 -5.87 6.60 -18.70
C ARG A 258 -6.34 7.42 -17.49
N LEU A 259 -5.45 7.67 -16.53
CA LEU A 259 -5.79 8.44 -15.34
C LEU A 259 -6.07 9.92 -15.67
N GLN A 260 -5.30 10.54 -16.57
CA GLN A 260 -5.53 11.92 -17.04
C GLN A 260 -6.94 12.07 -17.65
N ARG A 261 -7.35 11.16 -18.54
CA ARG A 261 -8.71 11.17 -19.14
C ARG A 261 -9.87 11.04 -18.15
N GLU A 262 -9.61 10.55 -16.93
CA GLU A 262 -10.64 10.44 -15.88
C GLU A 262 -10.59 11.62 -14.90
N LEU A 263 -9.61 12.52 -15.07
CA LEU A 263 -9.44 13.77 -14.32
C LEU A 263 -9.85 15.00 -15.13
N ASP A 264 -9.81 14.90 -16.47
CA ASP A 264 -10.37 15.88 -17.41
C ASP A 264 -11.90 15.76 -17.48
#